data_AF-A0A6J1U7P0-F1
#
_entry.id   AF-A0A6J1U7P0-F1
#
_cell.length_a   1.000
_cell.length_b   1.000
_cell.length_c   1.000
_cell.angle_alpha   90.00
_cell.angle_beta   90.00
_cell.angle_gamma   90.00
#
_symmetry.space_group_name_H-M   'P 1'
#
loop_
_entity.id
_entity.type
_entity.pdbx_description
1 polymer ?
#
loop_
_entity_poly.entity_id
_entity_poly.type
_entity_poly.pdbx_seq_one_letter_code
_entity_poly.pdbx_strand_id
1 'polypeptide(L)'
;MPYAMKISHEDFHGNIALAAESAYEQSQWLEMLQESGKVTWRNAQLGEAMIESLEAQGLQLAKEKQEYLDKLMEETEELCLQREQREALEHLNQVLEAEKQQFEEVVQDLRGEQEQIKRELEMTAQSLKGVEEEKKGLQTLTEALQKTLEELSLEKQSMLERLEEDGSHLQPQKSPSEQTSATGDLQNSLHQIEEKMHQLLKEKLLAEKRMKENEERSRALEEEREFYSSQSQALQNSLSELTAEKQKTERDLKEEVKVRMDLEKRLQEAEEALQSLEQGLNCKHRNKEKEEKMKADVSNLKKFFEECIRNAELEAKMPVIMKNSVYLHKAATRRIKSCRFRRSRCSNSWNSLRQSQSFMYSEAENIEELKQAAKKLSQDHHFRETIYQIMESHPDSSLVNKK
;
A
#
# COMPACT_ATOMS: atom_id res chain seq x y z
N MET A 1 -91.87 64.43 -51.57
CA MET A 1 -91.13 63.16 -51.41
C MET A 1 -91.17 62.82 -49.93
N PRO A 2 -91.70 61.66 -49.51
CA PRO A 2 -91.66 61.27 -48.10
C PRO A 2 -90.21 61.01 -47.69
N TYR A 3 -89.80 61.51 -46.52
CA TYR A 3 -88.48 61.23 -45.96
C TYR A 3 -88.47 59.77 -45.50
N ALA A 4 -87.58 58.95 -46.05
CA ALA A 4 -87.55 57.51 -45.76
C ALA A 4 -86.12 57.01 -45.63
N MET A 5 -85.87 56.15 -44.64
CA MET A 5 -84.59 55.47 -44.44
C MET A 5 -84.74 53.98 -44.71
N LYS A 6 -83.71 53.40 -45.32
CA LYS A 6 -83.66 51.98 -45.68
C LYS A 6 -82.55 51.32 -44.87
N ILE A 7 -82.91 50.34 -44.05
CA ILE A 7 -81.97 49.56 -43.25
C ILE A 7 -81.87 48.17 -43.87
N SER A 8 -80.65 47.76 -44.18
CA SER A 8 -80.31 46.46 -44.73
C SER A 8 -79.26 45.81 -43.84
N HIS A 9 -79.55 44.62 -43.33
CA HIS A 9 -78.63 43.79 -42.54
C HIS A 9 -78.71 42.34 -43.04
N GLU A 10 -77.61 41.59 -42.95
CA GLU A 10 -77.53 40.23 -43.48
C GLU A 10 -78.49 39.27 -42.75
N ASP A 11 -78.78 39.52 -41.47
CA ASP A 11 -79.75 38.75 -40.68
C ASP A 11 -81.22 39.12 -40.97
N PHE A 12 -81.48 40.19 -41.71
CA PHE A 12 -82.84 40.57 -42.09
C PHE A 12 -83.26 39.89 -43.39
N HIS A 13 -84.44 39.27 -43.39
CA HIS A 13 -85.04 38.67 -44.58
C HIS A 13 -85.69 39.75 -45.46
N GLY A 14 -84.87 40.69 -45.96
CA GLY A 14 -85.28 41.84 -46.76
C GLY A 14 -84.89 43.20 -46.18
N ASN A 15 -85.19 44.27 -46.93
CA ASN A 15 -84.88 45.63 -46.52
C ASN A 15 -86.03 46.23 -45.70
N ILE A 16 -85.73 46.81 -44.54
CA ILE A 16 -86.71 47.53 -43.73
C ILE A 16 -86.71 48.99 -44.17
N ALA A 17 -87.87 49.52 -44.55
CA ALA A 17 -88.05 50.92 -44.90
C ALA A 17 -88.87 51.64 -43.81
N LEU A 18 -88.30 52.68 -43.22
CA LEU A 18 -88.96 53.50 -42.21
C LEU A 18 -89.24 54.88 -42.79
N ALA A 19 -90.48 55.36 -42.64
CA ALA A 19 -90.84 56.73 -42.99
C ALA A 19 -90.59 57.67 -41.80
N ALA A 20 -90.11 58.89 -42.08
CA ALA A 20 -89.93 59.96 -41.11
C ALA A 20 -90.82 61.15 -41.48
N GLU A 21 -91.33 61.86 -40.47
CA GLU A 21 -92.27 62.97 -40.69
C GLU A 21 -91.54 64.23 -41.20
N SER A 22 -90.22 64.33 -40.95
CA SER A 22 -89.37 65.42 -41.42
C SER A 22 -87.95 64.98 -41.80
N ALA A 23 -87.26 65.81 -42.59
CA ALA A 23 -85.84 65.63 -42.91
C ALA A 23 -84.95 65.62 -41.66
N TYR A 24 -85.35 66.40 -40.64
CA TYR A 24 -84.64 66.52 -39.38
C TYR A 24 -84.71 65.21 -38.59
N GLU A 25 -85.91 64.65 -38.41
CA GLU A 25 -86.09 63.34 -37.75
C GLU A 25 -85.39 62.21 -38.48
N GLN A 26 -85.46 62.19 -39.83
CA GLN A 26 -84.73 61.21 -40.62
C GLN A 26 -83.22 61.25 -40.32
N SER A 27 -82.64 62.45 -40.24
CA SER A 27 -81.22 62.65 -39.95
C SER A 27 -80.89 62.23 -38.51
N GLN A 28 -81.73 62.58 -37.55
CA GLN A 28 -81.56 62.23 -36.14
C GLN A 28 -81.63 60.71 -35.90
N TRP A 29 -82.55 59.99 -36.55
CA TRP A 29 -82.64 58.53 -36.47
C TRP A 29 -81.44 57.84 -37.10
N LEU A 30 -80.96 58.33 -38.25
CA LEU A 30 -79.73 57.82 -38.87
C LEU A 30 -78.51 58.03 -37.97
N GLU A 31 -78.41 59.19 -37.31
CA GLU A 31 -77.35 59.49 -36.36
C GLU A 31 -77.41 58.56 -35.14
N MET A 32 -78.58 58.40 -34.50
CA MET A 32 -78.76 57.47 -33.38
C MET A 32 -78.46 56.01 -33.73
N LEU A 33 -78.83 55.56 -34.94
CA LEU A 33 -78.50 54.22 -35.43
C LEU A 33 -76.98 54.04 -35.66
N GLN A 34 -76.31 55.06 -36.19
CA GLN A 34 -74.86 55.04 -36.32
C GLN A 34 -74.14 55.07 -34.96
N GLU A 35 -74.66 55.85 -34.00
CA GLU A 35 -74.11 55.92 -32.65
C GLU A 35 -74.29 54.63 -31.86
N SER A 36 -75.49 54.02 -31.92
CA SER A 36 -75.75 52.72 -31.29
C SER A 36 -74.90 51.60 -31.89
N GLY A 37 -74.69 51.59 -33.22
CA GLY A 37 -73.76 50.66 -33.87
C GLY A 37 -72.32 50.78 -33.36
N LYS A 38 -71.84 52.02 -33.12
CA LYS A 38 -70.52 52.26 -32.52
C LYS A 38 -70.42 51.71 -31.10
N VAL A 39 -71.48 51.82 -30.29
CA VAL A 39 -71.51 51.29 -28.92
C VAL A 39 -71.50 49.76 -28.93
N THR A 40 -72.30 49.11 -29.78
CA THR A 40 -72.33 47.65 -29.92
C THR A 40 -70.97 47.11 -30.36
N TRP A 41 -70.32 47.75 -31.32
CA TRP A 41 -68.99 47.36 -31.78
C TRP A 41 -67.92 47.53 -30.68
N ARG A 42 -67.95 48.65 -29.93
CA ARG A 42 -67.03 48.87 -28.79
C ARG A 42 -67.24 47.84 -27.68
N ASN A 43 -68.48 47.47 -27.38
CA ASN A 43 -68.77 46.44 -26.38
C ASN A 43 -68.30 45.05 -26.83
N ALA A 44 -68.47 44.71 -28.12
CA ALA A 44 -67.93 43.47 -28.68
C ALA A 44 -66.40 43.44 -28.61
N GLN A 45 -65.74 44.55 -28.98
CA GLN A 45 -64.28 44.69 -28.89
C GLN A 45 -63.77 44.59 -27.44
N LEU A 46 -64.48 45.17 -26.48
CA LEU A 46 -64.15 45.05 -25.06
C LEU A 46 -64.33 43.61 -24.55
N GLY A 47 -65.39 42.93 -24.99
CA GLY A 47 -65.65 41.53 -24.65
C GLY A 47 -64.58 40.59 -25.19
N GLU A 48 -64.20 40.76 -26.46
CA GLU A 48 -63.12 40.00 -27.10
C GLU A 48 -61.78 40.24 -26.39
N ALA A 49 -61.40 41.50 -26.13
CA ALA A 49 -60.19 41.84 -25.39
C ALA A 49 -60.19 41.27 -23.95
N MET A 50 -61.35 41.23 -23.29
CA MET A 50 -61.47 40.62 -21.96
C MET A 50 -61.29 39.10 -22.02
N ILE A 51 -61.89 38.41 -23.00
CA ILE A 51 -61.74 36.97 -23.20
C ILE A 51 -60.27 36.64 -23.50
N GLU A 52 -59.65 37.35 -24.44
CA GLU A 52 -58.22 37.19 -24.75
C GLU A 52 -57.35 37.39 -23.51
N SER A 53 -57.66 38.39 -22.68
CA SER A 53 -56.92 38.63 -21.43
C SER A 53 -57.06 37.47 -20.43
N LEU A 54 -58.25 36.87 -20.31
CA LEU A 54 -58.52 35.75 -19.42
C LEU A 54 -57.89 34.46 -19.93
N GLU A 55 -57.91 34.23 -21.24
CA GLU A 55 -57.22 33.09 -21.87
C GLU A 55 -55.70 33.19 -21.69
N ALA A 56 -55.13 34.39 -21.89
CA ALA A 56 -53.71 34.63 -21.65
C ALA A 56 -53.32 34.40 -20.17
N GLN A 57 -54.13 34.88 -19.23
CA GLN A 57 -53.93 34.63 -17.80
C GLN A 57 -54.07 33.14 -17.46
N GLY A 58 -55.07 32.44 -18.01
CA GLY A 58 -55.26 31.01 -17.82
C GLY A 58 -54.09 30.18 -18.36
N LEU A 59 -53.58 30.53 -19.54
CA LEU A 59 -52.39 29.92 -20.12
C LEU A 59 -51.14 30.17 -19.26
N GLN A 60 -50.98 31.40 -18.77
CA GLN A 60 -49.85 31.77 -17.91
C GLN A 60 -49.87 30.98 -16.60
N LEU A 61 -51.03 30.89 -15.94
CA LEU A 61 -51.20 30.10 -14.71
C LEU A 61 -50.92 28.61 -14.93
N ALA A 62 -51.34 28.06 -16.08
CA ALA A 62 -51.06 26.67 -16.43
C ALA A 62 -49.56 26.43 -16.63
N LYS A 63 -48.85 27.36 -17.28
CA LYS A 63 -47.39 27.31 -17.42
C LYS A 63 -46.68 27.38 -16.08
N GLU A 64 -47.03 28.36 -15.25
CA GLU A 64 -46.44 28.51 -13.91
C GLU A 64 -46.65 27.25 -13.07
N LYS A 65 -47.88 26.69 -13.08
CA LYS A 65 -48.16 25.42 -12.39
C LYS A 65 -47.28 24.28 -12.89
N GLN A 66 -47.08 24.15 -14.21
CA GLN A 66 -46.22 23.10 -14.76
C GLN A 66 -44.76 23.31 -14.32
N GLU A 67 -44.24 24.53 -14.40
CA GLU A 67 -42.88 24.85 -13.96
C GLU A 67 -42.67 24.55 -12.46
N TYR A 68 -43.66 24.81 -11.62
CA TYR A 68 -43.60 24.43 -10.20
C TYR A 68 -43.58 22.92 -9.99
N LEU A 69 -44.37 22.17 -10.77
CA LEU A 69 -44.36 20.71 -10.71
C LEU A 69 -43.02 20.14 -11.18
N ASP A 70 -42.46 20.66 -12.27
CA ASP A 70 -41.18 20.22 -12.79
C ASP A 70 -40.06 20.46 -11.77
N LYS A 71 -40.02 21.64 -11.13
CA LYS A 71 -39.06 21.94 -10.04
C LYS A 71 -39.21 21.00 -8.85
N LEU A 72 -40.44 20.73 -8.43
CA LEU A 72 -40.70 19.79 -7.33
C LEU A 72 -40.22 18.38 -7.69
N MET A 73 -40.41 17.95 -8.94
CA MET A 73 -39.90 16.67 -9.41
C MET A 73 -38.37 16.63 -9.37
N GLU A 74 -37.70 17.65 -9.91
CA GLU A 74 -36.23 17.77 -9.87
C GLU A 74 -35.70 17.70 -8.42
N GLU A 75 -36.27 18.48 -7.49
CA GLU A 75 -35.90 18.46 -6.07
C GLU A 75 -36.10 17.07 -5.44
N THR A 76 -37.20 16.37 -5.77
CA THR A 76 -37.43 15.01 -5.26
C THR A 76 -36.44 13.99 -5.80
N GLU A 77 -36.05 14.09 -7.07
CA GLU A 77 -35.05 13.23 -7.69
C GLU A 77 -33.66 13.46 -7.05
N GLU A 78 -33.28 14.71 -6.82
CA GLU A 78 -32.03 15.06 -6.14
C GLU A 78 -32.00 14.51 -4.70
N LEU A 79 -33.10 14.65 -3.95
CA LEU A 79 -33.20 14.10 -2.60
C LEU A 79 -33.13 12.55 -2.58
N CYS A 80 -33.74 11.89 -3.57
CA CYS A 80 -33.63 10.45 -3.74
C CYS A 80 -32.17 10.02 -3.98
N LEU A 81 -31.47 10.68 -4.91
CA LEU A 81 -30.06 10.41 -5.19
C LEU A 81 -29.17 10.64 -3.96
N GLN A 82 -29.39 11.72 -3.22
CA GLN A 82 -28.65 12.00 -1.98
C GLN A 82 -28.90 10.92 -0.92
N ARG A 83 -30.14 10.44 -0.80
CA ARG A 83 -30.48 9.35 0.12
C ARG A 83 -29.79 8.04 -0.27
N GLU A 84 -29.82 7.67 -1.55
CA GLU A 84 -29.13 6.47 -2.05
C GLU A 84 -27.62 6.55 -1.80
N GLN A 85 -27.01 7.71 -2.02
CA GLN A 85 -25.59 7.94 -1.70
C GLN A 85 -25.30 7.79 -0.21
N ARG A 86 -26.16 8.31 0.68
CA ARG A 86 -26.02 8.15 2.13
C ARG A 86 -26.14 6.68 2.55
N GLU A 87 -27.16 5.97 2.06
CA GLU A 87 -27.35 4.54 2.35
C GLU A 87 -26.15 3.71 1.85
N ALA A 88 -25.60 4.02 0.68
CA ALA A 88 -24.39 3.37 0.16
C ALA A 88 -23.15 3.64 1.02
N LEU A 89 -22.98 4.88 1.52
CA LEU A 89 -21.90 5.23 2.44
C LEU A 89 -22.04 4.55 3.80
N GLU A 90 -23.26 4.45 4.33
CA GLU A 90 -23.54 3.73 5.57
C GLU A 90 -23.23 2.23 5.43
N HIS A 91 -23.65 1.61 4.33
CA HIS A 91 -23.31 0.22 4.04
C HIS A 91 -21.78 0.03 3.91
N LEU A 92 -21.09 0.92 3.20
CA LEU A 92 -19.62 0.87 3.09
C LEU A 92 -18.94 1.00 4.46
N ASN A 93 -19.42 1.91 5.32
CA ASN A 93 -18.90 2.05 6.68
C ASN A 93 -19.09 0.77 7.50
N GLN A 94 -20.25 0.11 7.40
CA GLN A 94 -20.50 -1.16 8.09
C GLN A 94 -19.53 -2.26 7.63
N VAL A 95 -19.29 -2.37 6.32
CA VAL A 95 -18.32 -3.34 5.77
C VAL A 95 -16.91 -3.04 6.28
N LEU A 96 -16.49 -1.77 6.26
CA LEU A 96 -15.18 -1.36 6.76
C LEU A 96 -15.01 -1.61 8.27
N GLU A 97 -16.05 -1.39 9.07
CA GLU A 97 -16.05 -1.71 10.50
C GLU A 97 -15.95 -3.22 10.74
N ALA A 98 -16.67 -4.03 9.96
CA ALA A 98 -16.59 -5.48 10.04
C ALA A 98 -15.19 -6.01 9.65
N GLU A 99 -14.62 -5.51 8.55
CA GLU A 99 -13.26 -5.84 8.13
C GLU A 99 -12.24 -5.42 9.20
N LYS A 100 -12.39 -4.22 9.78
CA LYS A 100 -11.54 -3.77 10.89
C LYS A 100 -11.60 -4.71 12.09
N GLN A 101 -12.79 -5.16 12.48
CA GLN A 101 -12.96 -6.12 13.58
C GLN A 101 -12.28 -7.46 13.27
N GLN A 102 -12.42 -7.97 12.04
CA GLN A 102 -11.73 -9.18 11.60
C GLN A 102 -10.20 -9.03 11.64
N PHE A 103 -9.67 -7.89 11.21
CA PHE A 103 -8.23 -7.60 11.33
C PHE A 103 -7.77 -7.55 12.78
N GLU A 104 -8.56 -6.96 13.67
CA GLU A 104 -8.24 -6.90 15.10
C GLU A 104 -8.25 -8.29 15.74
N GLU A 105 -9.18 -9.17 15.36
CA GLU A 105 -9.23 -10.57 15.80
C GLU A 105 -7.98 -11.35 15.34
N VAL A 106 -7.65 -11.30 14.04
CA VAL A 106 -6.45 -11.96 13.50
C VAL A 106 -5.17 -11.46 14.19
N VAL A 107 -5.08 -10.16 14.48
CA VAL A 107 -3.93 -9.61 15.22
C VAL A 107 -3.86 -10.13 16.66
N GLN A 108 -5.01 -10.34 17.32
CA GLN A 108 -5.05 -10.92 18.66
C GLN A 108 -4.63 -12.40 18.64
N ASP A 109 -5.12 -13.17 17.67
CA ASP A 109 -4.76 -14.58 17.50
C ASP A 109 -3.26 -14.75 17.27
N LEU A 110 -2.68 -13.98 16.34
CA LEU A 110 -1.24 -14.01 16.06
C LEU A 110 -0.40 -13.62 17.29
N ARG A 111 -0.90 -12.72 18.15
CA ARG A 111 -0.24 -12.39 19.42
C ARG A 111 -0.31 -13.55 20.41
N GLY A 112 -1.46 -14.22 20.50
CA GLY A 112 -1.64 -15.42 21.32
C GLY A 112 -0.70 -16.55 20.89
N GLU A 113 -0.57 -16.79 19.59
CA GLU A 113 0.38 -17.75 19.02
C GLU A 113 1.84 -17.37 19.34
N GLN A 114 2.20 -16.08 19.23
CA GLN A 114 3.54 -15.61 19.58
C GLN A 114 3.88 -15.88 21.05
N GLU A 115 2.93 -15.63 21.97
CA GLU A 115 3.11 -15.91 23.40
C GLU A 115 3.21 -17.42 23.68
N GLN A 116 2.45 -18.24 22.96
CA GLN A 116 2.53 -19.69 23.04
C GLN A 116 3.91 -20.21 22.62
N ILE A 117 4.39 -19.80 21.45
CA ILE A 117 5.70 -20.19 20.92
C ILE A 117 6.82 -19.73 21.85
N LYS A 118 6.69 -18.54 22.44
CA LYS A 118 7.66 -18.06 23.43
C LYS A 118 7.71 -18.95 24.66
N ARG A 119 6.55 -19.38 25.18
CA ARG A 119 6.48 -20.32 26.31
C ARG A 119 7.08 -21.68 25.95
N GLU A 120 6.83 -22.18 24.74
CA GLU A 120 7.42 -23.45 24.25
C GLU A 120 8.95 -23.34 24.12
N LEU A 121 9.47 -22.25 23.56
CA LEU A 121 10.91 -21.96 23.51
C LEU A 121 11.56 -21.94 24.90
N GLU A 122 10.90 -21.31 25.88
CA GLU A 122 11.39 -21.26 27.26
C GLU A 122 11.44 -22.66 27.88
N MET A 123 10.43 -23.51 27.63
CA MET A 123 10.40 -24.90 28.10
C MET A 123 11.47 -25.77 27.43
N THR A 124 11.69 -25.64 26.12
CA THR A 124 12.75 -26.34 25.39
C THR A 124 14.13 -25.91 25.89
N ALA A 125 14.35 -24.61 26.12
CA ALA A 125 15.61 -24.09 26.66
C ALA A 125 15.90 -24.62 28.07
N GLN A 126 14.89 -24.69 28.94
CA GLN A 126 15.02 -25.29 30.28
C GLN A 126 15.36 -26.78 30.20
N SER A 127 14.70 -27.52 29.31
CA SER A 127 14.96 -28.96 29.10
C SER A 127 16.38 -29.21 28.59
N LEU A 128 16.84 -28.40 27.63
CA LEU A 128 18.19 -28.48 27.08
C LEU A 128 19.26 -28.21 28.13
N LYS A 129 19.05 -27.20 28.99
CA LYS A 129 19.93 -26.92 30.12
C LYS A 129 20.03 -28.10 31.09
N GLY A 130 18.92 -28.78 31.39
CA GLY A 130 18.92 -29.99 32.22
C GLY A 130 19.77 -31.11 31.61
N VAL A 131 19.62 -31.36 30.30
CA VAL A 131 20.42 -32.37 29.57
C VAL A 131 21.92 -32.01 29.57
N GLU A 132 22.27 -30.73 29.43
CA GLU A 132 23.66 -30.27 29.53
C GLU A 132 24.27 -30.50 30.93
N GLU A 133 23.50 -30.25 31.99
CA GLU A 133 23.92 -30.49 33.38
C GLU A 133 24.15 -31.99 33.62
N GLU A 134 23.24 -32.85 33.16
CA GLU A 134 23.41 -34.31 33.21
C GLU A 134 24.64 -34.77 32.42
N LYS A 135 24.86 -34.21 31.22
CA LYS A 135 26.04 -34.51 30.38
C LYS A 135 27.34 -34.18 31.10
N LYS A 136 27.41 -33.01 31.76
CA LYS A 136 28.57 -32.61 32.58
C LYS A 136 28.78 -33.59 33.74
N GLY A 137 27.71 -34.00 34.42
CA GLY A 137 27.78 -34.99 35.51
C GLY A 137 28.24 -36.38 35.05
N LEU A 138 27.78 -36.84 33.88
CA LEU A 138 28.22 -38.10 33.29
C LEU A 138 29.67 -38.04 32.80
N GLN A 139 30.13 -36.90 32.28
CA GLN A 139 31.54 -36.68 31.90
C GLN A 139 32.46 -36.79 33.12
N THR A 140 32.16 -36.08 34.21
CA THR A 140 32.98 -36.16 35.43
C THR A 140 32.99 -37.56 36.04
N LEU A 141 31.85 -38.27 36.02
CA LEU A 141 31.77 -39.68 36.43
C LEU A 141 32.63 -40.59 35.54
N THR A 142 32.55 -40.41 34.22
CA THR A 142 33.33 -41.21 33.26
C THR A 142 34.83 -40.97 33.43
N GLU A 143 35.26 -39.72 33.65
CA GLU A 143 36.65 -39.36 33.95
C GLU A 143 37.13 -39.97 35.27
N ALA A 144 36.29 -39.97 36.32
CA ALA A 144 36.61 -40.59 37.59
C ALA A 144 36.76 -42.12 37.46
N LEU A 145 35.83 -42.78 36.77
CA LEU A 145 35.91 -44.22 36.48
C LEU A 145 37.13 -44.59 35.63
N GLN A 146 37.53 -43.72 34.70
CA GLN A 146 38.72 -43.91 33.89
C GLN A 146 40.00 -43.84 34.75
N LYS A 147 40.10 -42.85 35.65
CA LYS A 147 41.25 -42.74 36.57
C LYS A 147 41.37 -43.93 37.52
N THR A 148 40.26 -44.39 38.11
CA THR A 148 40.29 -45.56 39.01
C THR A 148 40.65 -46.84 38.27
N LEU A 149 40.21 -47.00 37.01
CA LEU A 149 40.65 -48.10 36.15
C LEU A 149 42.16 -48.05 35.85
N GLU A 150 42.71 -46.87 35.59
CA GLU A 150 44.15 -46.67 35.37
C GLU A 150 44.96 -47.01 36.63
N GLU A 151 44.54 -46.52 37.79
CA GLU A 151 45.16 -46.84 39.09
C GLU A 151 45.15 -48.35 39.38
N LEU A 152 44.00 -49.03 39.21
CA LEU A 152 43.89 -50.48 39.39
C LEU A 152 44.73 -51.27 38.39
N SER A 153 44.88 -50.76 37.16
CA SER A 153 45.73 -51.40 36.15
C SER A 153 47.21 -51.32 36.52
N LEU A 154 47.66 -50.20 37.08
CA LEU A 154 49.03 -50.02 37.60
C LEU A 154 49.25 -50.89 38.84
N GLU A 155 48.27 -50.97 39.74
CA GLU A 155 48.33 -51.83 40.92
C GLU A 155 48.44 -53.30 40.51
N LYS A 156 47.60 -53.75 39.55
CA LYS A 156 47.68 -55.09 38.97
C LYS A 156 49.08 -55.38 38.41
N GLN A 157 49.65 -54.44 37.66
CA GLN A 157 50.98 -54.61 37.06
C GLN A 157 52.07 -54.72 38.13
N SER A 158 52.03 -53.87 39.15
CA SER A 158 52.94 -53.95 40.29
C SER A 158 52.79 -55.25 41.10
N MET A 159 51.58 -55.80 41.22
CA MET A 159 51.35 -57.10 41.88
C MET A 159 51.91 -58.27 41.07
N LEU A 160 51.79 -58.22 39.73
CA LEU A 160 52.36 -59.21 38.83
C LEU A 160 53.89 -59.20 38.88
N GLU A 161 54.51 -58.02 38.89
CA GLU A 161 55.96 -57.87 39.06
C GLU A 161 56.45 -58.48 40.39
N ARG A 162 55.73 -58.23 41.50
CA ARG A 162 56.05 -58.87 42.80
C ARG A 162 55.91 -60.40 42.77
N LEU A 163 54.91 -60.92 42.08
CA LEU A 163 54.74 -62.38 41.90
C LEU A 163 55.84 -62.99 41.02
N GLU A 164 56.32 -62.26 40.02
CA GLU A 164 57.47 -62.66 39.19
C GLU A 164 58.79 -62.61 39.97
N GLU A 165 58.99 -61.60 40.82
CA GLU A 165 60.14 -61.47 41.73
C GLU A 165 60.17 -62.59 42.79
N ASP A 166 59.03 -62.89 43.42
CA ASP A 166 58.89 -64.01 44.37
C ASP A 166 59.09 -65.38 43.69
N GLY A 167 58.65 -65.53 42.44
CA GLY A 167 58.89 -66.72 41.62
C GLY A 167 60.36 -66.88 41.18
N SER A 168 61.07 -65.77 40.99
CA SER A 168 62.48 -65.74 40.57
C SER A 168 63.47 -65.98 41.72
N HIS A 169 63.06 -65.73 42.98
CA HIS A 169 63.86 -65.97 44.17
C HIS A 169 63.87 -67.43 44.70
N LEU A 170 63.28 -68.37 43.96
CA LEU A 170 63.31 -69.81 44.29
C LEU A 170 64.67 -70.46 43.94
N GLN A 171 65.68 -70.17 44.76
CA GLN A 171 66.75 -71.14 45.09
C GLN A 171 66.49 -71.76 46.47
N PRO A 172 66.81 -73.05 46.68
CA PRO A 172 66.07 -73.91 47.60
C PRO A 172 66.60 -73.85 49.04
N GLN A 173 66.18 -72.88 49.86
CA GLN A 173 66.23 -73.01 51.32
C GLN A 173 65.20 -72.10 52.02
N LYS A 174 64.02 -72.64 52.37
CA LYS A 174 63.31 -72.48 53.66
C LYS A 174 61.91 -73.12 53.61
N SER A 175 61.30 -73.30 54.77
CA SER A 175 60.27 -74.27 55.16
C SER A 175 58.91 -74.18 54.46
N PRO A 176 58.18 -75.32 54.31
CA PRO A 176 57.03 -75.44 53.38
C PRO A 176 55.70 -74.87 53.86
N SER A 177 55.60 -74.35 55.10
CA SER A 177 54.29 -74.09 55.74
C SER A 177 53.81 -72.64 55.69
N GLU A 178 54.65 -71.67 55.33
CA GLU A 178 54.31 -70.23 55.31
C GLU A 178 54.39 -69.61 53.89
N GLN A 179 55.08 -70.26 52.95
CA GLN A 179 55.23 -69.78 51.57
C GLN A 179 53.98 -69.99 50.70
N THR A 180 53.16 -71.01 50.99
CA THR A 180 51.94 -71.27 50.22
C THR A 180 50.78 -70.32 50.58
N SER A 181 50.77 -69.74 51.78
CA SER A 181 49.70 -68.82 52.20
C SER A 181 49.90 -67.41 51.63
N ALA A 182 51.12 -66.88 51.66
CA ALA A 182 51.42 -65.53 51.16
C ALA A 182 51.19 -65.39 49.64
N THR A 183 51.58 -66.40 48.85
CA THR A 183 51.34 -66.43 47.40
C THR A 183 49.86 -66.60 47.07
N GLY A 184 49.11 -67.36 47.87
CA GLY A 184 47.66 -67.52 47.73
C GLY A 184 46.89 -66.22 48.02
N ASP A 185 47.30 -65.47 49.04
CA ASP A 185 46.70 -64.19 49.39
C ASP A 185 46.93 -63.12 48.31
N LEU A 186 48.11 -63.10 47.69
CA LEU A 186 48.44 -62.25 46.53
C LEU A 186 47.61 -62.63 45.29
N GLN A 187 47.43 -63.92 44.99
CA GLN A 187 46.58 -64.37 43.88
C GLN A 187 45.10 -64.03 44.11
N ASN A 188 44.59 -64.19 45.33
CA ASN A 188 43.24 -63.79 45.70
C ASN A 188 43.05 -62.28 45.56
N SER A 189 44.05 -61.48 45.94
CA SER A 189 44.04 -60.02 45.78
C SER A 189 44.05 -59.62 44.30
N LEU A 190 44.83 -60.31 43.47
CA LEU A 190 44.86 -60.09 42.01
C LEU A 190 43.49 -60.38 41.39
N HIS A 191 42.86 -61.50 41.76
CA HIS A 191 41.54 -61.86 41.28
C HIS A 191 40.47 -60.83 41.67
N GLN A 192 40.54 -60.31 42.91
CA GLN A 192 39.65 -59.24 43.36
C GLN A 192 39.85 -57.92 42.60
N ILE A 193 41.10 -57.56 42.25
CA ILE A 193 41.38 -56.38 41.42
C ILE A 193 40.81 -56.58 40.02
N GLU A 194 40.98 -57.76 39.42
CA GLU A 194 40.43 -58.08 38.11
C GLU A 194 38.90 -58.01 38.09
N GLU A 195 38.25 -58.54 39.12
CA GLU A 195 36.79 -58.50 39.25
C GLU A 195 36.26 -57.06 39.40
N LYS A 196 36.90 -56.24 40.26
CA LYS A 196 36.58 -54.81 40.42
C LYS A 196 36.80 -54.03 39.13
N MET A 197 37.90 -54.27 38.43
CA MET A 197 38.19 -53.66 37.13
C MET A 197 37.11 -54.02 36.11
N HIS A 198 36.62 -55.27 36.12
CA HIS A 198 35.53 -55.69 35.26
C HIS A 198 34.19 -55.01 35.61
N GLN A 199 33.90 -54.81 36.90
CA GLN A 199 32.71 -54.08 37.34
C GLN A 199 32.76 -52.60 36.91
N LEU A 200 33.89 -51.92 37.13
CA LEU A 200 34.09 -50.53 36.73
C LEU A 200 34.00 -50.33 35.21
N LEU A 201 34.51 -51.28 34.41
CA LEU A 201 34.36 -51.25 32.95
C LEU A 201 32.88 -51.32 32.52
N LYS A 202 32.06 -52.14 33.20
CA LYS A 202 30.62 -52.21 32.94
C LYS A 202 29.93 -50.89 33.29
N GLU A 203 30.26 -50.30 34.43
CA GLU A 203 29.70 -49.00 34.85
C GLU A 203 30.09 -47.87 33.89
N LYS A 204 31.35 -47.85 33.44
CA LYS A 204 31.83 -46.91 32.43
C LYS A 204 31.03 -47.03 31.12
N LEU A 205 30.83 -48.26 30.63
CA LEU A 205 30.08 -48.49 29.39
C LEU A 205 28.61 -48.06 29.52
N LEU A 206 28.00 -48.26 30.68
CA LEU A 206 26.65 -47.76 30.97
C LEU A 206 26.59 -46.22 31.02
N ALA A 207 27.59 -45.56 31.61
CA ALA A 207 27.70 -44.11 31.61
C ALA A 207 27.90 -43.54 30.19
N GLU A 208 28.74 -44.17 29.37
CA GLU A 208 28.93 -43.82 27.95
C GLU A 208 27.65 -44.01 27.12
N LYS A 209 26.86 -45.05 27.40
CA LYS A 209 25.57 -45.25 26.72
C LYS A 209 24.59 -44.13 27.06
N ARG A 210 24.47 -43.76 28.34
CA ARG A 210 23.64 -42.61 28.78
C ARG A 210 24.12 -41.29 28.18
N MET A 211 25.44 -41.10 28.04
CA MET A 211 26.02 -39.94 27.36
C MET A 211 25.54 -39.83 25.92
N LYS A 212 25.56 -40.92 25.15
CA LYS A 212 25.06 -40.94 23.77
C LYS A 212 23.57 -40.64 23.67
N GLU A 213 22.77 -41.23 24.57
CA GLU A 213 21.33 -40.96 24.65
C GLU A 213 21.05 -39.48 24.95
N ASN A 214 21.80 -38.85 25.86
CA ASN A 214 21.69 -37.42 26.15
C ASN A 214 22.16 -36.53 24.99
N GLU A 215 23.15 -36.96 24.21
CA GLU A 215 23.57 -36.24 22.98
C GLU A 215 22.53 -36.28 21.87
N GLU A 216 21.84 -37.40 21.69
CA GLU A 216 20.69 -37.51 20.78
C GLU A 216 19.53 -36.63 21.25
N ARG A 217 19.23 -36.66 22.55
CA ARG A 217 18.17 -35.84 23.15
C ARG A 217 18.47 -34.34 23.06
N SER A 218 19.73 -33.94 23.27
CA SER A 218 20.17 -32.56 23.11
C SER A 218 20.06 -32.08 21.66
N ARG A 219 20.41 -32.92 20.68
CA ARG A 219 20.22 -32.59 19.25
C ARG A 219 18.75 -32.37 18.89
N ALA A 220 17.86 -33.26 19.33
CA ALA A 220 16.43 -33.10 19.09
C ALA A 220 15.86 -31.80 19.69
N LEU A 221 16.25 -31.46 20.92
CA LEU A 221 15.83 -30.20 21.56
C LEU A 221 16.40 -28.97 20.87
N GLU A 222 17.61 -29.04 20.33
CA GLU A 222 18.22 -27.95 19.57
C GLU A 222 17.46 -27.70 18.25
N GLU A 223 17.09 -28.76 17.54
CA GLU A 223 16.25 -28.70 16.34
C GLU A 223 14.86 -28.10 16.63
N GLU A 224 14.22 -28.50 17.73
CA GLU A 224 12.96 -27.90 18.18
C GLU A 224 13.12 -26.40 18.50
N ARG A 225 14.21 -26.02 19.18
CA ARG A 225 14.49 -24.61 19.50
C ARG A 225 14.66 -23.79 18.23
N GLU A 226 15.42 -24.29 17.24
CA GLU A 226 15.60 -23.61 15.95
C GLU A 226 14.28 -23.47 15.20
N PHE A 227 13.45 -24.51 15.19
CA PHE A 227 12.12 -24.50 14.59
C PHE A 227 11.25 -23.38 15.18
N TYR A 228 11.04 -23.38 16.51
CA TYR A 228 10.22 -22.37 17.17
C TYR A 228 10.82 -20.96 17.07
N SER A 229 12.16 -20.86 17.06
CA SER A 229 12.82 -19.56 16.88
C SER A 229 12.57 -18.98 15.49
N SER A 230 12.64 -19.82 14.44
CA SER A 230 12.35 -19.39 13.07
C SER A 230 10.88 -19.00 12.89
N GLN A 231 9.97 -19.76 13.49
CA GLN A 231 8.53 -19.48 13.47
C GLN A 231 8.19 -18.17 14.20
N SER A 232 8.77 -17.96 15.38
CA SER A 232 8.62 -16.72 16.15
C SER A 232 9.12 -15.50 15.38
N GLN A 233 10.28 -15.62 14.72
CA GLN A 233 10.84 -14.54 13.90
C GLN A 233 9.96 -14.23 12.69
N ALA A 234 9.42 -15.26 12.01
CA ALA A 234 8.51 -15.07 10.88
C ALA A 234 7.21 -14.36 11.31
N LEU A 235 6.60 -14.78 12.42
CA LEU A 235 5.41 -14.15 12.99
C LEU A 235 5.69 -12.71 13.42
N GLN A 236 6.83 -12.45 14.06
CA GLN A 236 7.24 -11.10 14.46
C GLN A 236 7.39 -10.17 13.25
N ASN A 237 8.01 -10.65 12.17
CA ASN A 237 8.13 -9.88 10.93
C ASN A 237 6.75 -9.56 10.35
N SER A 238 5.86 -10.56 10.25
CA SER A 238 4.49 -10.38 9.75
C SER A 238 3.69 -9.37 10.59
N LEU A 239 3.76 -9.46 11.92
CA LEU A 239 3.11 -8.49 12.82
C LEU A 239 3.67 -7.08 12.64
N SER A 240 4.99 -6.95 12.44
CA SER A 240 5.62 -5.65 12.22
C SER A 240 5.22 -5.00 10.90
N GLU A 241 5.12 -5.81 9.83
CA GLU A 241 4.66 -5.36 8.51
C GLU A 241 3.20 -4.92 8.56
N LEU A 242 2.32 -5.73 9.14
CA LEU A 242 0.90 -5.43 9.29
C LEU A 242 0.67 -4.18 10.15
N THR A 243 1.45 -4.01 11.22
CA THR A 243 1.39 -2.80 12.06
C THR A 243 1.83 -1.56 11.29
N ALA A 244 2.90 -1.67 10.48
CA ALA A 244 3.38 -0.55 9.66
C ALA A 244 2.37 -0.17 8.57
N GLU A 245 1.73 -1.16 7.94
CA GLU A 245 0.69 -0.95 6.94
C GLU A 245 -0.54 -0.26 7.56
N LYS A 246 -1.02 -0.76 8.72
CA LYS A 246 -2.10 -0.12 9.48
C LYS A 246 -1.78 1.35 9.82
N GLN A 247 -0.59 1.63 10.33
CA GLN A 247 -0.19 3.00 10.65
C GLN A 247 -0.12 3.89 9.41
N LYS A 248 0.20 3.32 8.24
CA LYS A 248 0.20 4.05 6.98
C LYS A 248 -1.23 4.38 6.54
N THR A 249 -2.12 3.40 6.51
CA THR A 249 -3.52 3.63 6.12
C THR A 249 -4.24 4.57 7.07
N GLU A 250 -3.96 4.51 8.38
CA GLU A 250 -4.47 5.47 9.37
C GLU A 250 -3.97 6.90 9.12
N ARG A 251 -2.70 7.07 8.74
CA ARG A 251 -2.15 8.38 8.37
C ARG A 251 -2.80 8.93 7.11
N ASP A 252 -2.90 8.10 6.07
CA ASP A 252 -3.52 8.48 4.79
C ASP A 252 -5.01 8.86 5.00
N LEU A 253 -5.75 8.09 5.80
CA LEU A 253 -7.14 8.39 6.18
C LEU A 253 -7.24 9.71 6.95
N LYS A 254 -6.33 9.97 7.89
CA LYS A 254 -6.32 11.21 8.67
C LYS A 254 -6.06 12.44 7.78
N GLU A 255 -5.18 12.29 6.80
CA GLU A 255 -4.93 13.34 5.80
C GLU A 255 -6.17 13.58 4.94
N GLU A 256 -6.84 12.52 4.48
CA GLU A 256 -8.09 12.64 3.73
C GLU A 256 -9.20 13.31 4.56
N VAL A 257 -9.39 12.90 5.82
CA VAL A 257 -10.35 13.52 6.74
C VAL A 257 -10.07 15.01 6.92
N LYS A 258 -8.79 15.40 7.06
CA LYS A 258 -8.40 16.80 7.16
C LYS A 258 -8.76 17.57 5.90
N VAL A 259 -8.48 17.02 4.71
CA VAL A 259 -8.84 17.63 3.44
C VAL A 259 -10.37 17.78 3.31
N ARG A 260 -11.14 16.75 3.69
CA ARG A 260 -12.61 16.81 3.70
C ARG A 260 -13.13 17.91 4.63
N MET A 261 -12.59 18.00 5.85
CA MET A 261 -12.96 19.05 6.81
C MET A 261 -12.64 20.45 6.28
N ASP A 262 -11.48 20.63 5.63
CA ASP A 262 -11.09 21.90 5.03
C ASP A 262 -11.98 22.28 3.81
N LEU A 263 -12.52 21.29 3.09
CA LEU A 263 -13.48 21.49 2.00
C LEU A 263 -14.87 21.86 2.53
N GLU A 264 -15.34 21.15 3.56
CA GLU A 264 -16.63 21.41 4.22
C GLU A 264 -16.66 22.83 4.81
N LYS A 265 -15.58 23.22 5.49
CA LYS A 265 -15.44 24.59 6.00
C LYS A 265 -15.53 25.64 4.89
N ARG A 266 -14.85 25.42 3.76
CA ARG A 266 -14.89 26.34 2.61
C ARG A 266 -16.27 26.41 1.98
N LEU A 267 -16.98 25.29 1.91
CA LEU A 267 -18.35 25.23 1.43
C LEU A 267 -19.28 26.03 2.35
N GLN A 268 -19.15 25.85 3.67
CA GLN A 268 -19.92 26.61 4.65
C GLN A 268 -19.64 28.12 4.56
N GLU A 269 -18.36 28.53 4.43
CA GLU A 269 -18.00 29.96 4.23
C GLU A 269 -18.63 30.53 2.94
N ALA A 270 -18.76 29.73 1.88
CA ALA A 270 -19.41 30.15 0.64
C ALA A 270 -20.94 30.26 0.80
N GLU A 271 -21.57 29.31 1.50
CA GLU A 271 -22.99 29.36 1.83
C GLU A 271 -23.34 30.57 2.68
N GLU A 272 -22.54 30.87 3.71
CA GLU A 272 -22.70 32.05 4.56
C GLU A 272 -22.56 33.34 3.74
N ALA A 273 -21.58 33.41 2.84
CA ALA A 273 -21.41 34.54 1.93
C ALA A 273 -22.61 34.73 0.97
N LEU A 274 -23.19 33.63 0.46
CA LEU A 274 -24.40 33.68 -0.36
C LEU A 274 -25.60 34.19 0.43
N GLN A 275 -25.83 33.66 1.63
CA GLN A 275 -26.93 34.08 2.50
C GLN A 275 -26.79 35.55 2.90
N SER A 276 -25.57 36.00 3.25
CA SER A 276 -25.26 37.40 3.55
C SER A 276 -25.55 38.31 2.35
N LEU A 277 -25.15 37.89 1.15
CA LEU A 277 -25.39 38.63 -0.09
C LEU A 277 -26.88 38.75 -0.40
N GLU A 278 -27.64 37.66 -0.26
CA GLU A 278 -29.10 37.65 -0.44
C GLU A 278 -29.80 38.61 0.53
N GLN A 279 -29.45 38.56 1.82
CA GLN A 279 -29.98 39.47 2.84
C GLN A 279 -29.61 40.93 2.54
N GLY A 280 -28.38 41.18 2.07
CA GLY A 280 -27.91 42.50 1.66
C GLY A 280 -28.68 43.07 0.47
N LEU A 281 -28.99 42.22 -0.52
CA LEU A 281 -29.77 42.59 -1.71
C LEU A 281 -31.24 42.86 -1.38
N ASN A 282 -31.83 42.09 -0.47
CA ASN A 282 -33.22 42.24 -0.02
C ASN A 282 -33.41 43.42 0.97
N CYS A 283 -32.32 44.01 1.48
CA CYS A 283 -32.40 45.14 2.41
C CYS A 283 -32.72 46.46 1.69
N LYS A 284 -33.82 47.13 2.10
CA LYS A 284 -34.27 48.41 1.51
C LYS A 284 -33.35 49.61 1.81
N HIS A 285 -32.50 49.53 2.83
CA HIS A 285 -31.53 50.58 3.19
C HIS A 285 -30.09 50.10 2.96
N ARG A 286 -29.48 50.61 1.88
CA ARG A 286 -28.07 50.38 1.54
C ARG A 286 -27.21 51.42 2.24
N ASN A 287 -26.21 50.94 2.98
CA ASN A 287 -25.16 51.77 3.58
C ASN A 287 -23.81 51.34 3.00
N LYS A 288 -22.82 52.23 2.98
CA LYS A 288 -21.49 51.97 2.40
C LYS A 288 -20.83 50.71 2.98
N GLU A 289 -20.97 50.50 4.29
CA GLU A 289 -20.45 49.30 4.96
C GLU A 289 -21.11 48.00 4.47
N LYS A 290 -22.41 48.03 4.14
CA LYS A 290 -23.11 46.86 3.57
C LYS A 290 -22.68 46.59 2.14
N GLU A 291 -22.46 47.64 1.34
CA GLU A 291 -21.94 47.49 -0.02
C GLU A 291 -20.51 46.93 -0.01
N GLU A 292 -19.67 47.32 0.95
CA GLU A 292 -18.33 46.75 1.12
C GLU A 292 -18.38 45.27 1.54
N LYS A 293 -19.26 44.90 2.47
CA LYS A 293 -19.49 43.49 2.85
C LYS A 293 -19.97 42.65 1.67
N MET A 294 -20.96 43.13 0.91
CA MET A 294 -21.44 42.44 -0.29
C MET A 294 -20.33 42.27 -1.35
N LYS A 295 -19.44 43.25 -1.52
CA LYS A 295 -18.28 43.12 -2.44
C LYS A 295 -17.29 42.05 -1.94
N ALA A 296 -17.08 41.95 -0.63
CA ALA A 296 -16.25 40.91 -0.04
C ALA A 296 -16.89 39.52 -0.25
N ASP A 297 -18.19 39.38 -0.02
CA ASP A 297 -18.95 38.14 -0.22
C ASP A 297 -18.90 37.67 -1.68
N VAL A 298 -19.12 38.59 -2.64
CA VAL A 298 -18.97 38.31 -4.08
C VAL A 298 -17.54 37.88 -4.43
N SER A 299 -16.54 38.49 -3.80
CA SER A 299 -15.13 38.11 -4.03
C SER A 299 -14.81 36.74 -3.47
N ASN A 300 -15.37 36.38 -2.31
CA ASN A 300 -15.21 35.05 -1.71
C ASN A 300 -15.89 33.98 -2.57
N LEU A 301 -17.11 34.25 -3.04
CA LEU A 301 -17.83 33.34 -3.94
C LEU A 301 -17.10 33.14 -5.27
N LYS A 302 -16.59 34.22 -5.86
CA LYS A 302 -15.77 34.13 -7.07
C LYS A 302 -14.57 33.21 -6.88
N LYS A 303 -13.84 33.34 -5.76
CA LYS A 303 -12.69 32.47 -5.44
C LYS A 303 -13.10 31.01 -5.28
N PHE A 304 -14.21 30.76 -4.59
CA PHE A 304 -14.76 29.42 -4.41
C PHE A 304 -15.06 28.75 -5.76
N PHE A 305 -15.79 29.43 -6.65
CA PHE A 305 -16.11 28.88 -7.97
C PHE A 305 -14.87 28.73 -8.88
N GLU A 306 -13.92 29.67 -8.85
CA GLU A 306 -12.64 29.53 -9.57
C GLU A 306 -11.86 28.30 -9.09
N GLU A 307 -11.92 27.98 -7.80
CA GLU A 307 -11.36 26.77 -7.23
C GLU A 307 -12.10 25.49 -7.63
N CYS A 308 -13.44 25.50 -7.62
CA CYS A 308 -14.25 24.37 -8.11
C CYS A 308 -13.94 24.07 -9.58
N ILE A 309 -13.88 25.09 -10.44
CA ILE A 309 -13.55 24.92 -11.86
C ILE A 309 -12.16 24.30 -12.02
N ARG A 310 -11.16 24.81 -11.30
CA ARG A 310 -9.79 24.28 -11.35
C ARG A 310 -9.72 22.82 -10.91
N ASN A 311 -10.46 22.45 -9.86
CA ASN A 311 -10.50 21.08 -9.36
C ASN A 311 -11.21 20.15 -10.36
N ALA A 312 -12.32 20.58 -10.95
CA ALA A 312 -13.01 19.84 -12.00
C ALA A 312 -12.15 19.63 -13.25
N GLU A 313 -11.36 20.65 -13.65
CA GLU A 313 -10.40 20.51 -14.75
C GLU A 313 -9.28 19.51 -14.42
N LEU A 314 -8.80 19.48 -13.17
CA LEU A 314 -7.81 18.51 -12.73
C LEU A 314 -8.38 17.09 -12.74
N GLU A 315 -9.61 16.93 -12.24
CA GLU A 315 -10.33 15.65 -12.21
C GLU A 315 -10.58 15.13 -13.64
N ALA A 316 -11.01 15.97 -14.57
CA ALA A 316 -11.15 15.62 -15.98
C ALA A 316 -9.82 15.16 -16.62
N LYS A 317 -8.68 15.67 -16.12
CA LYS A 317 -7.33 15.28 -16.58
C LYS A 317 -6.79 14.03 -15.86
N MET A 318 -7.41 13.57 -14.78
CA MET A 318 -6.92 12.43 -13.98
C MET A 318 -6.69 11.14 -14.80
N PRO A 319 -7.60 10.71 -15.70
CA PRO A 319 -7.37 9.51 -16.50
C PRO A 319 -6.10 9.58 -17.35
N VAL A 320 -5.78 10.77 -17.88
CA VAL A 320 -4.57 11.00 -18.69
C VAL A 320 -3.32 11.02 -17.81
N ILE A 321 -3.39 11.67 -16.64
CA ILE A 321 -2.29 11.70 -15.67
C ILE A 321 -1.96 10.27 -15.20
N MET A 322 -2.97 9.47 -14.87
CA MET A 322 -2.81 8.06 -14.48
C MET A 322 -2.25 7.20 -15.61
N LYS A 323 -2.72 7.38 -16.85
CA LYS A 323 -2.16 6.68 -18.01
C LYS A 323 -0.67 7.00 -18.19
N ASN A 324 -0.28 8.25 -18.01
CA ASN A 324 1.10 8.70 -18.13
C ASN A 324 1.99 8.18 -16.99
N SER A 325 1.51 8.13 -15.75
CA SER A 325 2.26 7.58 -14.62
C SER A 325 2.53 6.07 -14.79
N VAL A 326 1.54 5.30 -15.27
CA VAL A 326 1.70 3.89 -15.62
C VAL A 326 2.71 3.71 -16.75
N TYR A 327 2.65 4.58 -17.77
CA TYR A 327 3.61 4.55 -18.88
C TYR A 327 5.04 4.86 -18.40
N LEU A 328 5.23 5.83 -17.51
CA LEU A 328 6.51 6.17 -16.89
C LEU A 328 7.07 4.99 -16.09
N HIS A 329 6.25 4.34 -15.25
CA HIS A 329 6.66 3.13 -14.53
C HIS A 329 7.04 2.01 -15.48
N LYS A 330 6.22 1.71 -16.50
CA LYS A 330 6.54 0.69 -17.52
C LYS A 330 7.84 1.01 -18.26
N ALA A 331 8.07 2.27 -18.62
CA ALA A 331 9.29 2.72 -19.27
C ALA A 331 10.50 2.59 -18.34
N ALA A 332 10.38 2.97 -17.06
CA ALA A 332 11.42 2.81 -16.05
C ALA A 332 11.77 1.33 -15.82
N THR A 333 10.77 0.45 -15.66
CA THR A 333 10.98 -0.99 -15.54
C THR A 333 11.70 -1.56 -16.76
N ARG A 334 11.32 -1.15 -17.99
CA ARG A 334 12.01 -1.54 -19.22
C ARG A 334 13.46 -1.06 -19.24
N ARG A 335 13.74 0.18 -18.81
CA ARG A 335 15.11 0.70 -18.69
C ARG A 335 15.93 -0.08 -17.66
N ILE A 336 15.38 -0.39 -16.49
CA ILE A 336 16.06 -1.20 -15.45
C ILE A 336 16.39 -2.59 -15.99
N LYS A 337 15.45 -3.25 -16.66
CA LYS A 337 15.70 -4.55 -17.31
C LYS A 337 16.78 -4.44 -18.40
N SER A 338 16.73 -3.40 -19.24
CA SER A 338 17.74 -3.13 -20.27
C SER A 338 19.12 -2.86 -19.68
N CYS A 339 19.22 -2.11 -18.57
CA CYS A 339 20.47 -1.87 -17.85
C CYS A 339 21.01 -3.15 -17.21
N ARG A 340 20.16 -4.03 -16.68
CA ARG A 340 20.56 -5.37 -16.21
C ARG A 340 21.09 -6.23 -17.37
N PHE A 341 20.41 -6.22 -18.52
CA PHE A 341 20.89 -6.93 -19.71
C PHE A 341 22.21 -6.37 -20.23
N ARG A 342 22.41 -5.04 -20.23
CA ARG A 342 23.71 -4.43 -20.59
C ARG A 342 24.79 -4.74 -19.56
N ARG A 343 24.50 -4.75 -18.26
CA ARG A 343 25.46 -5.18 -17.21
C ARG A 343 25.81 -6.66 -17.34
N SER A 344 24.85 -7.52 -17.65
CA SER A 344 25.10 -8.95 -17.89
C SER A 344 25.92 -9.19 -19.17
N ARG A 345 25.64 -8.47 -20.26
CA ARG A 345 26.48 -8.48 -21.47
C ARG A 345 27.87 -7.87 -21.25
N CYS A 346 28.00 -6.78 -20.50
CA CYS A 346 29.30 -6.24 -20.10
C CYS A 346 30.05 -7.19 -19.17
N SER A 347 29.38 -7.92 -18.27
CA SER A 347 30.01 -8.95 -17.42
C SER A 347 30.58 -10.09 -18.27
N ASN A 348 29.86 -10.53 -19.30
CA ASN A 348 30.36 -11.54 -20.24
C ASN A 348 31.42 -10.98 -21.21
N SER A 349 31.42 -9.66 -21.48
CA SER A 349 32.46 -8.97 -22.24
C SER A 349 33.72 -8.66 -21.40
N TRP A 350 33.61 -8.49 -20.09
CA TRP A 350 34.75 -8.32 -19.18
C TRP A 350 35.62 -9.57 -19.08
N ASN A 351 35.05 -10.76 -19.31
CA ASN A 351 35.83 -11.99 -19.50
C ASN A 351 36.62 -12.00 -20.82
N SER A 352 36.20 -11.24 -21.83
CA SER A 352 36.97 -11.04 -23.07
C SER A 352 38.04 -9.94 -22.92
N LEU A 353 37.81 -8.95 -22.05
CA LEU A 353 38.78 -7.86 -21.82
C LEU A 353 39.95 -8.29 -20.92
N ARG A 354 39.77 -9.30 -20.04
CA ARG A 354 40.87 -9.92 -19.30
C ARG A 354 41.89 -10.64 -20.19
N GLN A 355 41.51 -11.01 -21.42
CA GLN A 355 42.43 -11.60 -22.39
C GLN A 355 43.24 -10.56 -23.18
N SER A 356 42.92 -9.27 -23.03
CA SER A 356 43.59 -8.16 -23.75
C SER A 356 44.55 -7.35 -22.88
N GLN A 357 44.64 -7.62 -21.57
CA GLN A 357 45.64 -6.99 -20.68
C GLN A 357 46.93 -7.80 -20.51
N SER A 358 47.07 -8.98 -21.14
CA SER A 358 48.32 -9.74 -21.14
C SER A 358 49.33 -9.29 -22.20
N PHE A 359 49.05 -8.23 -22.98
CA PHE A 359 49.94 -7.80 -24.07
C PHE A 359 50.82 -6.58 -23.72
N MET A 360 50.65 -5.97 -22.54
CA MET A 360 51.36 -4.73 -22.19
C MET A 360 52.73 -4.94 -21.50
N TYR A 361 53.13 -6.20 -21.24
CA TYR A 361 54.47 -6.52 -20.74
C TYR A 361 54.97 -7.81 -21.38
N SER A 362 55.57 -7.69 -22.56
CA SER A 362 56.54 -8.66 -23.06
C SER A 362 57.62 -7.88 -23.77
N GLU A 363 58.81 -7.90 -23.19
CA GLU A 363 60.03 -7.27 -23.69
C GLU A 363 60.41 -8.01 -24.97
N ALA A 364 60.12 -7.40 -26.13
CA ALA A 364 60.35 -8.04 -27.42
C ALA A 364 61.85 -7.93 -27.78
N GLU A 365 62.58 -9.04 -27.67
CA GLU A 365 64.01 -9.11 -28.01
C GLU A 365 64.30 -9.14 -29.53
N ASN A 366 63.27 -9.16 -30.38
CA ASN A 366 63.43 -9.31 -31.83
C ASN A 366 62.62 -8.27 -32.65
N ILE A 367 63.32 -7.52 -33.51
CA ILE A 367 62.77 -6.47 -34.39
C ILE A 367 61.65 -7.01 -35.31
N GLU A 368 61.71 -8.28 -35.69
CA GLU A 368 60.73 -8.86 -36.60
C GLU A 368 59.39 -9.17 -35.91
N GLU A 369 59.40 -9.45 -34.61
CA GLU A 369 58.19 -9.63 -33.79
C GLU A 369 57.51 -8.28 -33.54
N LEU A 370 58.31 -7.21 -33.33
CA LEU A 370 57.81 -5.86 -33.19
C LEU A 370 57.07 -5.39 -34.46
N LYS A 371 57.59 -5.72 -35.65
CA LYS A 371 56.92 -5.43 -36.93
C LYS A 371 55.62 -6.20 -37.10
N GLN A 372 55.57 -7.46 -36.65
CA GLN A 372 54.34 -8.26 -36.71
C GLN A 372 53.29 -7.76 -35.71
N ALA A 373 53.68 -7.39 -34.50
CA ALA A 373 52.81 -6.77 -33.51
C ALA A 373 52.26 -5.43 -34.01
N ALA A 374 53.11 -4.58 -34.61
CA ALA A 374 52.69 -3.31 -35.21
C ALA A 374 51.72 -3.51 -36.39
N LYS A 375 51.94 -4.53 -37.23
CA LYS A 375 50.99 -4.89 -38.30
C LYS A 375 49.64 -5.35 -37.75
N LYS A 376 49.62 -6.15 -36.68
CA LYS A 376 48.38 -6.62 -36.04
C LYS A 376 47.60 -5.47 -35.39
N LEU A 377 48.27 -4.59 -34.65
CA LEU A 377 47.68 -3.37 -34.09
C LEU A 377 47.13 -2.46 -35.19
N SER A 378 47.87 -2.31 -36.29
CA SER A 378 47.41 -1.53 -37.43
C SER A 378 46.23 -2.16 -38.18
N GLN A 379 45.95 -3.46 -38.02
CA GLN A 379 44.78 -4.12 -38.62
C GLN A 379 43.56 -4.10 -37.71
N ASP A 380 43.74 -3.81 -36.41
CA ASP A 380 42.64 -3.72 -35.45
C ASP A 380 41.80 -2.46 -35.71
N HIS A 381 40.53 -2.69 -36.05
CA HIS A 381 39.55 -1.64 -36.34
C HIS A 381 39.32 -0.73 -35.13
N HIS A 382 39.25 -1.31 -33.92
CA HIS A 382 38.96 -0.56 -32.70
C HIS A 382 40.14 0.31 -32.27
N PHE A 383 41.36 -0.18 -32.51
CA PHE A 383 42.58 0.59 -32.30
C PHE A 383 42.64 1.79 -33.26
N ARG A 384 42.34 1.60 -34.55
CA ARG A 384 42.25 2.71 -35.51
C ARG A 384 41.23 3.76 -35.10
N GLU A 385 40.03 3.32 -34.72
CA GLU A 385 38.94 4.22 -34.33
C GLU A 385 39.32 5.04 -33.08
N THR A 386 40.00 4.41 -32.12
CA THR A 386 40.51 5.07 -30.91
C THR A 386 41.61 6.08 -31.26
N ILE A 387 42.55 5.73 -32.14
CA ILE A 387 43.59 6.65 -32.61
C ILE A 387 42.98 7.84 -33.37
N TYR A 388 41.98 7.61 -34.23
CA TYR A 388 41.27 8.69 -34.92
C TYR A 388 40.56 9.62 -33.93
N GLN A 389 39.90 9.10 -32.89
CA GLN A 389 39.29 9.92 -31.85
C GLN A 389 40.34 10.72 -31.07
N ILE A 390 41.50 10.13 -30.76
CA ILE A 390 42.59 10.83 -30.07
C ILE A 390 43.17 11.93 -30.97
N MET A 391 43.35 11.66 -32.27
CA MET A 391 43.81 12.65 -33.25
C MET A 391 42.79 13.78 -33.48
N GLU A 392 41.50 13.47 -33.54
CA GLU A 392 40.43 14.47 -33.62
C GLU A 392 40.31 15.30 -32.32
N SER A 393 40.63 14.72 -31.17
CA SER A 393 40.61 15.42 -29.88
C SER A 393 41.80 16.36 -29.65
N HIS A 394 42.79 16.35 -30.56
CA HIS A 394 43.88 17.32 -30.60
C HIS A 394 43.80 18.23 -31.83
N PRO A 395 42.87 19.20 -31.88
CA PRO A 395 43.07 20.39 -32.69
C PRO A 395 44.03 21.35 -31.96
N ASP A 396 45.02 21.84 -32.71
CA ASP A 396 46.03 22.83 -32.35
C ASP A 396 45.62 23.82 -31.24
N SER A 397 46.22 23.66 -30.06
CA SER A 397 46.11 24.60 -28.94
C SER A 397 47.00 25.84 -29.10
N SER A 398 47.28 26.28 -30.33
CA SER A 398 48.22 27.37 -30.61
C SER A 398 47.63 28.62 -31.26
N LEU A 399 46.30 28.81 -31.30
CA LEU A 399 45.71 30.03 -31.91
C LEU A 399 44.40 30.50 -31.28
N VAL A 400 44.34 30.80 -29.97
CA VAL A 400 43.40 31.84 -29.48
C VAL A 400 44.03 32.58 -28.30
N ASN A 401 44.93 33.50 -28.62
CA ASN A 401 45.37 34.55 -27.72
C ASN A 401 45.41 35.84 -28.54
N LYS A 402 44.29 36.57 -28.60
CA LYS A 402 44.22 38.04 -28.75
C LYS A 402 42.77 38.54 -28.98
N LYS A 403 42.43 39.50 -28.11
CA LYS A 403 41.38 40.53 -28.13
C LYS A 403 39.99 40.13 -27.65
#